data_AF-A0A150WUD1-F1
#
_entry.id   AF-A0A150WUD1-F1
#
_cell.length_a   1.000
_cell.length_b   1.000
_cell.length_c   1.000
_cell.angle_alpha   90.00
_cell.angle_beta   90.00
_cell.angle_gamma   90.00
#
_symmetry.space_group_name_H-M   'P 1'
#
loop_
_entity.id
_entity.type
_entity.pdbx_description
1 polymer ?
#
loop_
_entity_poly.entity_id
_entity_poly.type
_entity_poly.pdbx_seq_one_letter_code
_entity_poly.pdbx_strand_id
1 'polypeptide(L)'
;MRNASVIEFPKSQSVRKRLQDKAQEQKAVLVLSIASVLIMSVFLNQWLVQGPETLTTNGNRGVASIESAALAKDVKWEQDLAKKLASDKNAVAGSLAVAPTLRDELIFGYLEGRYGMKLAQGKIESLEFIDAQAGDQPMAISDKAEFLTKYSEAFGIGFDQVSLAQNSAEGPVYSLISENKEIVGRAQFVTDEHGRVSAINFTQ
;
A
#
# COMPACT_ATOMS: atom_id res chain seq x y z
N MET A 1 24.41 3.97 -93.93
CA MET A 1 24.29 4.35 -92.50
C MET A 1 22.82 4.31 -92.13
N ARG A 2 22.38 3.30 -91.36
CA ARG A 2 20.97 3.13 -90.97
C ARG A 2 20.81 3.69 -89.55
N ASN A 3 19.94 4.68 -89.40
CA ASN A 3 19.60 5.31 -88.12
C ASN A 3 18.94 4.27 -87.20
N ALA A 4 19.57 4.02 -86.06
CA ALA A 4 18.96 3.23 -84.99
C ALA A 4 17.84 4.04 -84.35
N SER A 5 16.60 3.59 -84.54
CA SER A 5 15.43 4.08 -83.78
C SER A 5 15.60 3.60 -82.34
N VAL A 6 16.05 4.49 -81.47
CA VAL A 6 16.08 4.26 -80.02
C VAL A 6 14.66 4.46 -79.51
N ILE A 7 14.04 3.38 -79.06
CA ILE A 7 12.73 3.41 -78.40
C ILE A 7 12.97 3.90 -76.97
N GLU A 8 12.56 5.13 -76.66
CA GLU A 8 12.64 5.65 -75.29
C GLU A 8 11.61 4.95 -74.39
N PHE A 9 12.06 4.45 -73.24
CA PHE A 9 11.17 3.89 -72.22
C PHE A 9 10.19 4.96 -71.73
N PRO A 10 8.87 4.64 -71.62
CA PRO A 10 7.89 5.61 -71.16
C PRO A 10 8.19 6.05 -69.72
N LYS A 11 8.56 7.32 -69.55
CA LYS A 11 8.91 7.94 -68.26
C LYS A 11 7.73 8.02 -67.29
N SER A 12 6.50 7.97 -67.79
CA SER A 12 5.29 7.98 -66.97
C SER A 12 4.81 6.56 -66.69
N GLN A 13 5.00 6.12 -65.44
CA GLN A 13 4.41 4.88 -64.96
C GLN A 13 2.88 4.90 -65.14
N SER A 14 2.31 3.79 -65.59
CA SER A 14 0.88 3.65 -65.86
C SER A 14 0.03 4.00 -64.62
N VAL A 15 -1.17 4.56 -64.83
CA VAL A 15 -2.08 4.95 -63.74
C VAL A 15 -2.35 3.80 -62.77
N ARG A 16 -2.38 2.57 -63.28
CA ARG A 16 -2.50 1.34 -62.47
C ARG A 16 -1.29 1.12 -61.55
N LYS A 17 -0.07 1.38 -62.03
CA LYS A 17 1.15 1.27 -61.22
C LYS A 17 1.17 2.34 -60.12
N ARG A 18 0.77 3.59 -60.43
CA ARG A 18 0.64 4.66 -59.41
C ARG A 18 -0.39 4.34 -58.32
N LEU A 19 -1.48 3.66 -58.66
CA LEU A 19 -2.47 3.22 -57.67
C LEU A 19 -1.94 2.07 -56.81
N GLN A 20 -1.21 1.13 -57.39
CA GLN A 20 -0.56 0.04 -56.65
C GLN A 20 0.54 0.57 -55.73
N ASP A 21 1.37 1.49 -56.20
CA ASP A 21 2.44 2.13 -55.42
C ASP A 21 1.85 2.88 -54.22
N LYS A 22 0.78 3.67 -54.42
CA LYS A 22 0.08 4.34 -53.32
C LYS A 22 -0.48 3.36 -52.27
N ALA A 23 -1.03 2.24 -52.71
CA ALA A 23 -1.53 1.21 -51.79
C ALA A 23 -0.39 0.51 -51.04
N GLN A 24 0.76 0.31 -51.67
CA GLN A 24 1.96 -0.24 -51.03
C GLN A 24 2.58 0.76 -50.06
N GLU A 25 2.67 2.04 -50.43
CA GLU A 25 3.12 3.13 -49.55
C GLU A 25 2.23 3.24 -48.31
N GLN A 26 0.90 3.20 -48.46
CA GLN A 26 -0.02 3.23 -47.32
C GLN A 26 0.17 2.03 -46.38
N LYS A 27 0.37 0.82 -46.94
CA LYS A 27 0.67 -0.38 -46.14
C LYS A 27 2.01 -0.28 -45.44
N ALA A 28 3.03 0.24 -46.11
CA ALA A 28 4.36 0.44 -45.54
C ALA A 28 4.32 1.45 -44.39
N VAL A 29 3.61 2.58 -44.56
CA VAL A 29 3.44 3.60 -43.52
C VAL A 29 2.69 3.04 -42.31
N LEU A 30 1.66 2.21 -42.54
CA LEU A 30 0.90 1.59 -41.46
C LEU A 30 1.75 0.57 -40.68
N VAL A 31 2.53 -0.26 -41.38
CA VAL A 31 3.45 -1.20 -40.71
C VAL A 31 4.53 -0.45 -39.92
N LEU A 32 5.05 0.65 -40.47
CA LEU A 32 6.07 1.47 -39.81
C LEU A 32 5.51 2.18 -38.56
N SER A 33 4.25 2.62 -38.59
CA SER A 33 3.61 3.26 -37.43
C SER A 33 3.36 2.26 -36.31
N ILE A 34 2.90 1.05 -36.62
CA ILE A 34 2.75 -0.04 -35.64
C ILE A 34 4.12 -0.41 -35.05
N ALA A 35 5.14 -0.57 -35.89
CA ALA A 35 6.49 -0.89 -35.43
C ALA A 35 7.07 0.20 -34.51
N SER A 36 6.84 1.47 -34.84
CA SER A 36 7.26 2.61 -34.02
C SER A 36 6.63 2.59 -32.62
N VAL A 37 5.32 2.34 -32.54
CA VAL A 37 4.61 2.25 -31.25
C VAL A 37 5.13 1.08 -30.41
N LEU A 38 5.38 -0.08 -31.02
CA LEU A 38 5.92 -1.25 -30.31
C LEU A 38 7.34 -1.00 -29.79
N ILE A 39 8.23 -0.43 -30.62
CA ILE A 39 9.60 -0.09 -30.21
C ILE A 39 9.56 0.92 -29.07
N MET A 40 8.74 1.97 -29.18
CA MET A 40 8.62 2.99 -28.15
C MET A 40 8.04 2.42 -26.84
N SER A 41 7.07 1.51 -26.91
CA SER A 41 6.53 0.83 -25.73
C SER A 41 7.59 -0.06 -25.04
N VAL A 42 8.37 -0.82 -25.81
CA VAL A 42 9.48 -1.62 -25.28
C VAL A 42 10.55 -0.73 -24.68
N PHE A 43 10.89 0.39 -25.33
CA PHE A 43 11.91 1.32 -24.84
C PHE A 43 11.46 2.06 -23.58
N LEU A 44 10.20 2.48 -23.49
CA LEU A 44 9.63 3.07 -22.28
C LEU A 44 9.57 2.06 -21.14
N ASN A 45 9.17 0.81 -21.43
CA ASN A 45 9.16 -0.25 -20.43
C ASN A 45 10.59 -0.56 -19.96
N GLN A 46 11.54 -0.69 -20.88
CA GLN A 46 12.93 -0.95 -20.56
C GLN A 46 13.56 0.23 -19.81
N TRP A 47 13.25 1.48 -20.15
CA TRP A 47 13.75 2.65 -19.44
C TRP A 47 13.13 2.79 -18.04
N LEU A 48 11.84 2.50 -17.88
CA LEU A 48 11.17 2.47 -16.58
C LEU A 48 11.71 1.34 -15.69
N VAL A 49 11.93 0.16 -16.28
CA VAL A 49 12.47 -1.01 -15.59
C VAL A 49 13.97 -0.84 -15.30
N GLN A 50 14.75 -0.25 -16.22
CA GLN A 50 16.17 0.11 -16.06
C GLN A 50 16.40 1.48 -15.39
N GLY A 51 15.45 1.96 -14.59
CA GLY A 51 15.82 2.67 -13.36
C GLY A 51 16.88 1.85 -12.59
N PRO A 52 17.60 2.43 -11.62
CA PRO A 52 18.91 1.94 -11.14
C PRO A 52 18.91 0.57 -10.42
N GLU A 53 17.91 -0.27 -10.62
CA GLU A 53 17.83 -1.65 -10.15
C GLU A 53 17.15 -2.55 -11.21
N THR A 54 17.91 -3.03 -12.19
CA THR A 54 17.55 -4.31 -12.84
C THR A 54 18.43 -5.42 -12.28
N LEU A 55 18.00 -5.83 -11.09
CA LEU A 55 18.19 -7.15 -10.51
C LEU A 55 18.00 -8.23 -11.57
N THR A 56 19.12 -8.74 -12.10
CA THR A 56 19.11 -10.07 -12.71
C THR A 56 19.14 -11.08 -11.57
N THR A 57 17.95 -11.47 -11.16
CA THR A 57 17.68 -12.61 -10.31
C THR A 57 18.08 -13.89 -11.05
N ASN A 58 19.33 -14.30 -10.87
CA ASN A 58 19.70 -15.71 -10.92
C ASN A 58 20.87 -15.98 -9.98
N GLY A 59 20.54 -16.48 -8.80
CA GLY A 59 21.45 -17.30 -8.00
C GLY A 59 22.45 -16.56 -7.12
N ASN A 60 22.11 -16.58 -5.83
CA ASN A 60 23.06 -16.81 -4.73
C ASN A 60 23.86 -15.60 -4.20
N ARG A 61 23.28 -14.94 -3.19
CA ARG A 61 24.00 -14.28 -2.07
C ARG A 61 25.31 -13.58 -2.48
N GLY A 62 25.20 -12.52 -3.28
CA GLY A 62 26.30 -11.64 -3.63
C GLY A 62 26.31 -10.41 -2.73
N VAL A 63 27.27 -10.41 -1.82
CA VAL A 63 27.73 -9.34 -0.92
C VAL A 63 27.57 -7.94 -1.50
N ALA A 64 26.98 -7.03 -0.72
CA ALA A 64 27.05 -5.59 -0.93
C ALA A 64 28.51 -5.12 -0.83
N SER A 65 29.25 -5.18 -1.94
CA SER A 65 30.52 -4.48 -2.07
C SER A 65 30.24 -3.07 -2.57
N ILE A 66 30.38 -2.12 -1.66
CA ILE A 66 30.36 -0.68 -1.92
C ILE A 66 31.45 -0.37 -2.97
N GLU A 67 31.05 -0.10 -4.21
CA GLU A 67 31.97 0.47 -5.20
C GLU A 67 32.42 1.85 -4.73
N SER A 68 33.72 1.97 -4.45
CA SER A 68 34.33 3.08 -3.72
C SER A 68 34.49 4.38 -4.53
N ALA A 69 33.77 4.54 -5.64
CA ALA A 69 33.87 5.72 -6.52
C ALA A 69 32.81 6.80 -6.23
N ALA A 70 31.70 6.46 -5.55
CA ALA A 70 30.64 7.41 -5.17
C ALA A 70 30.79 7.98 -3.73
N LEU A 71 31.65 7.37 -2.91
CA LEU A 71 31.79 7.71 -1.48
C LEU A 71 32.19 9.17 -1.22
N ALA A 72 32.95 9.83 -2.08
CA ALA A 72 33.43 11.18 -1.77
C ALA A 72 32.33 12.26 -1.80
N LYS A 73 31.24 12.06 -2.54
CA LYS A 73 30.12 13.03 -2.62
C LYS A 73 29.07 12.75 -1.55
N ASP A 74 28.92 11.48 -1.15
CA ASP A 74 27.97 11.06 -0.11
C ASP A 74 28.50 11.26 1.32
N VAL A 75 29.82 11.21 1.52
CA VAL A 75 30.42 11.35 2.86
C VAL A 75 30.08 12.68 3.54
N LYS A 76 29.84 13.79 2.79
CA LYS A 76 29.49 15.07 3.43
C LYS A 76 28.08 15.09 4.00
N TRP A 77 27.09 14.52 3.29
CA TRP A 77 25.73 14.47 3.84
C TRP A 77 25.64 13.47 4.98
N GLU A 78 26.35 12.34 4.89
CA GLU A 78 26.44 11.35 5.97
C GLU A 78 27.13 11.94 7.19
N GLN A 79 28.21 12.70 6.99
CA GLN A 79 28.92 13.39 8.06
C GLN A 79 28.05 14.49 8.68
N ASP A 80 27.30 15.25 7.89
CA ASP A 80 26.38 16.27 8.40
C ASP A 80 25.20 15.64 9.14
N LEU A 81 24.67 14.52 8.67
CA LEU A 81 23.59 13.77 9.33
C LEU A 81 24.09 13.15 10.63
N ALA A 82 25.27 12.52 10.63
CA ALA A 82 25.91 11.97 11.82
C ALA A 82 26.24 13.07 12.83
N LYS A 83 26.70 14.23 12.38
CA LYS A 83 26.98 15.39 13.24
C LYS A 83 25.70 15.99 13.82
N LYS A 84 24.62 16.07 13.04
CA LYS A 84 23.29 16.46 13.53
C LYS A 84 22.78 15.46 14.58
N LEU A 85 22.83 14.16 14.30
CA LEU A 85 22.45 13.10 15.24
C LEU A 85 23.25 13.14 16.55
N ALA A 86 24.58 13.32 16.44
CA ALA A 86 25.47 13.36 17.59
C ALA A 86 25.34 14.64 18.42
N SER A 87 25.00 15.76 17.78
CA SER A 87 24.74 17.04 18.46
C SER A 87 23.40 17.02 19.17
N ASP A 88 22.43 16.30 18.61
CA ASP A 88 21.06 16.22 19.10
C ASP A 88 20.82 14.88 19.83
N LYS A 89 21.55 14.68 20.94
CA LYS A 89 21.51 13.44 21.76
C LYS A 89 20.11 13.06 22.24
N ASN A 90 19.16 14.00 22.23
CA ASN A 90 17.78 13.78 22.65
C ASN A 90 16.81 13.56 21.47
N ALA A 91 17.16 13.92 20.23
CA ALA A 91 16.21 13.87 19.10
C ALA A 91 16.00 12.46 18.55
N VAL A 92 17.04 11.62 18.52
CA VAL A 92 16.94 10.25 17.99
C VAL A 92 16.73 9.20 19.07
N ALA A 93 17.30 9.40 20.26
CA ALA A 93 17.00 8.55 21.41
C ALA A 93 15.53 8.65 21.84
N GLY A 94 14.88 9.80 21.62
CA GLY A 94 13.48 10.02 21.95
C GLY A 94 12.47 9.43 20.95
N SER A 95 12.84 9.24 19.66
CA SER A 95 11.89 8.77 18.63
C SER A 95 11.89 7.24 18.44
N LEU A 96 12.96 6.55 18.85
CA LEU A 96 13.05 5.08 18.78
C LEU A 96 12.60 4.39 20.08
N ALA A 97 12.51 5.13 21.18
CA ALA A 97 12.13 4.61 22.50
C ALA A 97 10.87 5.30 23.06
N VAL A 98 9.94 5.70 22.18
CA VAL A 98 8.61 6.08 22.64
C VAL A 98 7.93 4.81 23.13
N ALA A 99 7.58 4.77 24.42
CA ALA A 99 6.77 3.68 24.95
C ALA A 99 5.48 3.57 24.12
N PRO A 100 5.09 2.36 23.68
CA PRO A 100 3.89 2.20 22.87
C PRO A 100 2.70 2.79 23.62
N THR A 101 1.87 3.55 22.90
CA THR A 101 0.64 4.08 23.50
C THR A 101 -0.31 2.93 23.79
N LEU A 102 -1.26 3.10 24.72
CA LEU A 102 -2.30 2.09 24.97
C LEU A 102 -3.08 1.71 23.70
N ARG A 103 -3.17 2.63 22.74
CA ARG A 103 -3.75 2.39 21.40
C ARG A 103 -2.87 1.45 20.57
N ASP A 104 -1.55 1.64 20.60
CA ASP A 104 -0.60 0.76 19.90
C ASP A 104 -0.55 -0.63 20.55
N GLU A 105 -0.61 -0.71 21.88
CA GLU A 105 -0.71 -1.99 22.60
C GLU A 105 -2.01 -2.72 22.26
N LEU A 106 -3.14 -2.01 22.16
CA LEU A 106 -4.40 -2.59 21.75
C LEU A 106 -4.31 -3.19 20.33
N ILE A 107 -3.83 -2.41 19.36
CA ILE A 107 -3.84 -2.78 17.94
C ILE A 107 -2.78 -3.84 17.64
N PHE A 108 -1.53 -3.60 18.01
CA PHE A 108 -0.40 -4.45 17.65
C PHE A 108 -0.05 -5.48 18.71
N GLY A 109 -0.41 -5.24 19.97
CA GLY A 109 -0.17 -6.19 21.07
C GLY A 109 -1.30 -7.19 21.20
N TYR A 110 -2.47 -6.75 21.63
CA TYR A 110 -3.60 -7.65 21.93
C TYR A 110 -4.33 -8.15 20.69
N LEU A 111 -4.62 -7.26 19.74
CA LEU A 111 -5.30 -7.60 18.49
C LEU A 111 -4.34 -8.10 17.40
N GLU A 112 -3.03 -8.17 17.69
CA GLU A 112 -1.98 -8.69 16.81
C GLU A 112 -1.95 -8.08 15.39
N GLY A 113 -2.51 -6.88 15.20
CA GLY A 113 -2.66 -6.24 13.89
C GLY A 113 -3.71 -6.88 12.98
N ARG A 114 -4.51 -7.83 13.47
CA ARG A 114 -5.56 -8.53 12.70
C ARG A 114 -6.85 -7.74 12.53
N TYR A 115 -6.99 -6.64 13.25
CA TYR A 115 -8.19 -5.81 13.26
C TYR A 115 -7.90 -4.43 12.69
N GLY A 116 -8.74 -4.00 11.76
CA GLY A 116 -8.80 -2.66 11.23
C GLY A 116 -9.53 -1.74 12.17
N MET A 117 -8.98 -0.54 12.38
CA MET A 117 -9.58 0.47 13.23
C MET A 117 -10.14 1.62 12.39
N LYS A 118 -11.42 1.91 12.57
CA LYS A 118 -12.06 3.10 12.02
C LYS A 118 -12.08 4.20 13.06
N LEU A 119 -11.44 5.32 12.76
CA LEU A 119 -11.42 6.50 13.61
C LEU A 119 -12.44 7.53 13.13
N ALA A 120 -13.21 8.08 14.08
CA ALA A 120 -14.03 9.26 13.86
C ALA A 120 -13.73 10.29 14.97
N GLN A 121 -13.37 11.52 14.58
CA GLN A 121 -13.12 12.62 15.52
C GLN A 121 -12.10 12.29 16.64
N GLY A 122 -11.08 11.49 16.34
CA GLY A 122 -10.05 11.08 17.32
C GLY A 122 -10.46 9.99 18.31
N LYS A 123 -11.65 9.40 18.12
CA LYS A 123 -12.19 8.26 18.87
C LYS A 123 -12.30 7.03 17.96
N ILE A 124 -12.30 5.85 18.57
CA ILE A 124 -12.49 4.58 17.87
C ILE A 124 -13.99 4.38 17.64
N GLU A 125 -14.42 4.30 16.39
CA GLU A 125 -15.81 4.09 15.98
C GLU A 125 -16.11 2.60 15.80
N SER A 126 -15.25 1.89 15.06
CA SER A 126 -15.34 0.44 14.89
C SER A 126 -13.97 -0.22 14.85
N LEU A 127 -13.92 -1.46 15.32
CA LEU A 127 -12.81 -2.39 15.14
C LEU A 127 -13.35 -3.59 14.36
N GLU A 128 -12.81 -3.87 13.18
CA GLU A 128 -13.31 -4.91 12.28
C GLU A 128 -12.17 -5.86 11.93
N PHE A 129 -12.41 -7.16 11.97
CA PHE A 129 -11.44 -8.14 11.56
C PHE A 129 -11.12 -7.98 10.07
N ILE A 130 -9.84 -7.78 9.73
CA ILE A 130 -9.38 -7.72 8.35
C ILE A 130 -8.91 -9.13 7.99
N ASP A 131 -9.61 -9.77 7.05
CA ASP A 131 -9.14 -11.01 6.42
C ASP A 131 -7.96 -10.70 5.49
N ALA A 132 -6.80 -10.47 6.10
CA ALA A 132 -5.58 -10.04 5.39
C ALA A 132 -4.79 -11.22 4.81
N GLN A 133 -4.95 -12.43 5.38
CA GLN A 133 -4.25 -13.64 4.95
C GLN A 133 -5.16 -14.86 5.04
N ALA A 134 -5.15 -15.68 3.97
CA ALA A 134 -5.94 -16.90 3.88
C ALA A 134 -5.61 -17.86 5.05
N GLY A 135 -6.47 -17.88 6.07
CA GLY A 135 -6.35 -18.73 7.26
C GLY A 135 -6.34 -17.99 8.59
N ASP A 136 -6.28 -16.66 8.60
CA ASP A 136 -6.47 -15.90 9.83
C ASP A 136 -7.93 -16.00 10.31
N GLN A 137 -8.10 -16.20 11.61
CA GLN A 137 -9.41 -16.34 12.25
C GLN A 137 -9.59 -15.23 13.29
N PRO A 138 -10.83 -14.74 13.50
CA PRO A 138 -11.07 -13.72 14.51
C PRO A 138 -10.71 -14.25 15.90
N MET A 139 -10.28 -13.36 16.79
CA MET A 139 -9.85 -13.74 18.13
C MET A 139 -11.07 -13.94 19.06
N ALA A 140 -10.98 -14.92 19.95
CA ALA A 140 -11.95 -15.09 21.04
C ALA A 140 -11.53 -14.22 22.23
N ILE A 141 -12.35 -13.23 22.58
CA ILE A 141 -12.18 -12.41 23.79
C ILE A 141 -12.91 -13.09 24.94
N SER A 142 -12.15 -13.68 25.87
CA SER A 142 -12.65 -14.40 27.04
C SER A 142 -13.48 -13.52 27.97
N ASP A 143 -12.95 -12.36 28.38
CA ASP A 143 -13.65 -11.37 29.19
C ASP A 143 -13.78 -10.05 28.43
N LYS A 144 -14.99 -9.78 27.94
CA LYS A 144 -15.31 -8.61 27.12
C LYS A 144 -15.45 -7.35 27.97
N ALA A 145 -15.83 -7.48 29.25
CA ALA A 145 -15.96 -6.35 30.15
C ALA A 145 -14.58 -5.89 30.61
N GLU A 146 -13.71 -6.82 31.00
CA GLU A 146 -12.32 -6.51 31.38
C GLU A 146 -11.55 -5.90 30.20
N PHE A 147 -11.76 -6.41 28.99
CA PHE A 147 -11.17 -5.83 27.78
C PHE A 147 -11.56 -4.35 27.59
N LEU A 148 -12.85 -4.01 27.73
CA LEU A 148 -13.31 -2.63 27.60
C LEU A 148 -12.74 -1.73 28.70
N THR A 149 -12.65 -2.22 29.94
CA THR A 149 -12.07 -1.46 31.06
C THR A 149 -10.57 -1.28 30.90
N LYS A 150 -9.81 -2.29 30.46
CA LYS A 150 -8.35 -2.20 30.27
C LYS A 150 -7.97 -1.15 29.22
N TYR A 151 -8.76 -1.04 28.15
CA TYR A 151 -8.47 -0.15 27.02
C TYR A 151 -9.40 1.07 26.96
N SER A 152 -10.07 1.44 28.05
CA SER A 152 -11.00 2.58 28.10
C SER A 152 -10.38 3.87 27.56
N GLU A 153 -9.15 4.15 27.98
CA GLU A 153 -8.36 5.31 27.53
C GLU A 153 -8.01 5.24 26.03
N ALA A 154 -7.80 4.05 25.48
CA ALA A 154 -7.49 3.87 24.06
C ALA A 154 -8.67 4.25 23.16
N PHE A 155 -9.91 3.95 23.57
CA PHE A 155 -11.11 4.27 22.80
C PHE A 155 -11.40 5.78 22.71
N GLY A 156 -10.84 6.59 23.62
CA GLY A 156 -11.12 8.02 23.70
C GLY A 156 -12.55 8.34 24.16
N ILE A 157 -13.19 7.38 24.83
CA ILE A 157 -14.51 7.50 25.45
C ILE A 157 -14.26 7.46 26.96
N GLY A 158 -14.56 8.54 27.69
CA GLY A 158 -14.32 8.62 29.14
C GLY A 158 -15.35 7.80 29.92
N PHE A 159 -15.14 6.49 30.03
CA PHE A 159 -15.97 5.59 30.83
C PHE A 159 -15.14 4.81 31.85
N ASP A 160 -15.75 4.51 32.99
CA ASP A 160 -15.12 3.85 34.13
C ASP A 160 -15.76 2.49 34.42
N GLN A 161 -17.06 2.36 34.14
CA GLN A 161 -17.82 1.15 34.38
C GLN A 161 -18.44 0.64 33.10
N VAL A 162 -18.48 -0.69 32.99
CA VAL A 162 -19.05 -1.40 31.87
C VAL A 162 -20.11 -2.34 32.42
N SER A 163 -21.33 -2.26 31.90
CA SER A 163 -22.42 -3.16 32.29
C SER A 163 -23.02 -3.83 31.06
N LEU A 164 -23.36 -5.12 31.18
CA LEU A 164 -24.05 -5.84 30.13
C LEU A 164 -25.48 -5.29 30.02
N ALA A 165 -25.79 -4.64 28.90
CA ALA A 165 -27.09 -4.03 28.68
C ALA A 165 -28.06 -5.03 28.06
N GLN A 166 -27.61 -5.74 27.02
CA GLN A 166 -28.44 -6.65 26.25
C GLN A 166 -27.58 -7.73 25.61
N ASN A 167 -28.12 -8.94 25.46
CA ASN A 167 -27.53 -9.95 24.59
C ASN A 167 -28.34 -9.98 23.29
N SER A 168 -27.75 -9.48 22.20
CA SER A 168 -28.37 -9.47 20.87
C SER A 168 -28.10 -10.80 20.15
N ALA A 169 -28.83 -11.07 19.07
CA ALA A 169 -28.57 -12.21 18.20
C ALA A 169 -27.16 -12.18 17.58
N GLU A 170 -26.61 -10.97 17.38
CA GLU A 170 -25.27 -10.76 16.81
C GLU A 170 -24.16 -10.76 17.87
N GLY A 171 -24.53 -10.71 19.16
CA GLY A 171 -23.60 -10.76 20.29
C GLY A 171 -23.94 -9.79 21.43
N PRO A 172 -23.12 -9.77 22.49
CA PRO A 172 -23.40 -8.99 23.69
C PRO A 172 -23.15 -7.49 23.47
N VAL A 173 -24.09 -6.68 23.96
CA VAL A 173 -24.05 -5.21 23.96
C VAL A 173 -23.79 -4.73 25.38
N TYR A 174 -22.73 -3.95 25.53
CA TYR A 174 -22.33 -3.35 26.80
C TYR A 174 -22.62 -1.85 26.81
N SER A 175 -23.19 -1.36 27.90
CA SER A 175 -23.32 0.07 28.18
C SER A 175 -22.05 0.58 28.85
N LEU A 176 -21.50 1.66 28.32
CA LEU A 176 -20.33 2.36 28.85
C LEU A 176 -20.84 3.46 29.78
N ILE A 177 -20.44 3.41 31.04
CA ILE A 177 -20.92 4.28 32.12
C ILE A 177 -19.74 5.15 32.61
N SER A 178 -19.94 6.46 32.62
CA SER A 178 -18.98 7.44 33.16
C SER A 178 -19.01 7.48 34.69
N GLU A 179 -17.99 8.07 35.32
CA GLU A 179 -17.92 8.36 36.76
C GLU A 179 -19.21 8.97 37.34
N ASN A 180 -19.89 9.82 36.55
CA ASN A 180 -21.16 10.46 36.90
C ASN A 180 -22.39 9.52 36.85
N LYS A 181 -22.19 8.23 36.56
CA LYS A 181 -23.24 7.21 36.34
C LYS A 181 -24.12 7.47 35.11
N GLU A 182 -23.65 8.28 34.17
CA GLU A 182 -24.31 8.52 32.89
C GLU A 182 -23.84 7.52 31.83
N ILE A 183 -24.74 7.10 30.95
CA ILE A 183 -24.40 6.23 29.82
C ILE A 183 -23.80 7.11 28.72
N VAL A 184 -22.51 6.95 28.47
CA VAL A 184 -21.76 7.73 27.46
C VAL A 184 -21.71 7.05 26.09
N GLY A 185 -22.10 5.78 26.02
CA GLY A 185 -22.18 5.04 24.77
C GLY A 185 -22.47 3.56 24.99
N ARG A 186 -22.51 2.81 23.89
CA ARG A 186 -22.67 1.36 23.89
C ARG A 186 -21.65 0.72 22.97
N ALA A 187 -21.05 -0.37 23.44
CA ALA A 187 -20.15 -1.22 22.67
C ALA A 187 -20.86 -2.53 22.32
N GLN A 188 -21.04 -2.79 21.02
CA GLN A 188 -21.60 -4.04 20.51
C GLN A 188 -20.47 -4.93 20.03
N PHE A 189 -20.38 -6.14 20.59
CA PHE A 189 -19.49 -7.18 20.06
C PHE A 189 -20.27 -8.02 19.07
N VAL A 190 -19.82 -8.07 17.83
CA VAL A 190 -20.30 -9.00 16.81
C VAL A 190 -19.48 -10.26 16.93
N THR A 191 -20.14 -11.39 17.20
CA THR A 191 -19.47 -12.69 17.35
C THR A 191 -19.87 -13.67 16.27
N ASP A 192 -18.90 -14.47 15.82
CA ASP A 192 -19.09 -15.60 14.91
C ASP A 192 -19.68 -16.82 15.65
N GLU A 193 -20.09 -17.86 14.91
CA GLU A 193 -20.67 -19.13 15.41
C GLU A 193 -19.77 -19.84 16.45
N HIS A 194 -18.48 -19.54 16.43
CA HIS A 194 -17.46 -20.08 17.33
C HIS A 194 -17.16 -19.19 18.55
N GLY A 195 -17.94 -18.12 18.78
CA GLY A 195 -17.76 -17.18 19.88
C GLY A 195 -16.59 -16.20 19.71
N ARG A 196 -16.05 -16.11 18.49
CA ARG A 196 -14.93 -15.22 18.14
C ARG A 196 -15.45 -13.84 17.76
N VAL A 197 -14.75 -12.77 18.11
CA VAL A 197 -15.19 -11.40 17.85
C VAL A 197 -14.79 -10.98 16.45
N SER A 198 -15.76 -10.81 15.55
CA SER A 198 -15.53 -10.34 14.18
C SER A 198 -15.49 -8.81 14.10
N ALA A 199 -16.31 -8.13 14.89
CA ALA A 199 -16.31 -6.68 14.97
C ALA A 199 -16.70 -6.16 16.36
N ILE A 200 -16.24 -4.95 16.68
CA ILE A 200 -16.63 -4.19 17.86
C ILE A 200 -17.09 -2.81 17.38
N ASN A 201 -18.36 -2.51 17.57
CA ASN A 201 -18.96 -1.25 17.13
C ASN A 201 -19.29 -0.38 18.35
N PHE A 202 -18.82 0.87 18.32
CA PHE A 202 -19.11 1.86 19.34
C PHE A 202 -20.19 2.82 18.84
N THR A 203 -21.27 2.93 19.60
CA THR A 203 -22.37 3.87 19.37
C THR A 203 -22.41 4.88 20.51
N GLN A 204 -22.47 6.17 20.16
CA GLN A 204 -22.58 7.30 21.10
C GLN A 204 -23.95 7.95 20.93
#